data_AF-A0A146KAN6-F1
#
_entry.id   AF-A0A146KAN6-F1
#
_cell.length_a   1.000
_cell.length_b   1.000
_cell.length_c   1.000
_cell.angle_alpha   90.00
_cell.angle_beta   90.00
_cell.angle_gamma   90.00
#
_symmetry.space_group_name_H-M   'P 1'
#
loop_
_entity.id
_entity.type
_entity.pdbx_description
1 polymer ?
#
loop_
_entity_poly.entity_id
_entity_poly.type
_entity_poly.pdbx_seq_one_letter_code
_entity_poly.pdbx_strand_id
1 'polypeptide(L)'
;MSAREPHIVPVHQFMKKPMVAKQPAQILSQSDLDRIRNNAQSVYQKEETLKTTLKQTDLSKDQIARTRMQKLQEGDDFRKTQKKPTNDELQLKERARQLQDNALRAQVEQDDIAKIMNTLELQARAFAVRDRQLVIQQRVEIDRQMEKQRDYERNQQELAQLKRDEELKKQKAIRDQEIMKENADVEHKRKQTQKLLQEESKLREAELYRQKQKQQIEAEKQLLIEKRENQRKINEETAKINEVAQLKKQKDIEAEKELDQKIKKKMMQDELDHLESEKRKIELEKENTRKFLLKQQEFQDQNKVFKEIEAQRENAAREKQEREFQSKQEKIKQQKLLELKQTEEFERKTEEQRQLKKQKEAIEMAREAEKMKLERKKWQMEQMEKRERQNLKAFKLAEEFEDQIKETKTMRMNTEDPKLELTKINQEKDKKKQMLQALKNEKLQALRQAGVDEKYIVSLEALDIEELMRR
;
A
#
# COMPACT_ATOMS: atom_id res chain seq x y z
N MET A 1 14.17 -89.80 -45.11
CA MET A 1 14.11 -90.68 -46.30
C MET A 1 15.52 -91.07 -46.71
N SER A 2 15.67 -92.35 -47.07
CA SER A 2 16.83 -93.03 -47.64
C SER A 2 18.03 -93.29 -46.73
N ALA A 3 17.96 -94.46 -46.10
CA ALA A 3 19.11 -95.24 -45.65
C ALA A 3 20.00 -95.63 -46.83
N ARG A 4 21.32 -95.67 -46.62
CA ARG A 4 22.25 -96.46 -47.44
C ARG A 4 23.13 -97.30 -46.52
N GLU A 5 22.92 -98.60 -46.65
CA GLU A 5 23.60 -99.69 -45.97
C GLU A 5 25.09 -99.76 -46.39
N PRO A 6 25.98 -100.21 -45.50
CA PRO A 6 27.36 -100.54 -45.88
C PRO A 6 27.41 -101.90 -46.59
N HIS A 7 27.89 -101.90 -47.83
CA HIS A 7 28.16 -103.11 -48.61
C HIS A 7 29.35 -103.88 -47.99
N ILE A 8 29.04 -105.07 -47.47
CA ILE A 8 29.99 -106.07 -47.00
C ILE A 8 30.61 -106.74 -48.23
N VAL A 9 31.93 -106.64 -48.40
CA VAL A 9 32.67 -107.37 -49.43
C VAL A 9 32.93 -108.81 -48.94
N PRO A 10 32.65 -109.84 -49.73
CA PRO A 10 32.71 -111.24 -49.29
C PRO A 10 34.15 -111.72 -49.05
N VAL A 11 34.34 -112.36 -47.90
CA VAL A 11 35.55 -113.13 -47.58
C VAL A 11 35.56 -114.39 -48.45
N HIS A 12 36.43 -114.45 -49.45
CA HIS A 12 36.60 -115.66 -50.23
C HIS A 12 37.24 -116.78 -49.40
N GLN A 13 36.53 -117.90 -49.38
CA GLN A 13 36.91 -119.17 -48.78
C GLN A 13 38.20 -119.71 -49.43
N PHE A 14 39.21 -120.02 -48.61
CA PHE A 14 40.36 -120.81 -49.04
C PHE A 14 39.94 -122.28 -49.18
N MET A 15 39.61 -122.68 -50.41
CA MET A 15 39.46 -124.10 -50.76
C MET A 15 40.84 -124.76 -50.85
N LYS A 16 41.05 -125.79 -50.00
CA LYS A 16 42.18 -126.71 -50.10
C LYS A 16 42.12 -127.45 -51.45
N LYS A 17 43.16 -127.30 -52.25
CA LYS A 17 43.45 -128.13 -53.43
C LYS A 17 44.86 -128.73 -53.31
N PRO A 18 45.07 -129.90 -53.94
CA PRO A 18 45.88 -130.98 -53.38
C PRO A 18 47.38 -130.81 -53.64
N MET A 19 48.17 -131.53 -52.84
CA MET A 19 49.61 -131.67 -53.04
C MET A 19 49.90 -132.14 -54.46
N VAL A 20 50.52 -131.27 -55.26
CA VAL A 20 51.09 -131.62 -56.57
C VAL A 20 52.61 -131.67 -56.41
N ALA A 21 53.17 -132.74 -56.96
CA ALA A 21 54.55 -133.14 -56.96
C ALA A 21 55.54 -132.00 -57.26
N LYS A 22 56.73 -132.07 -56.65
CA LYS A 22 57.88 -131.21 -56.93
C LYS A 22 58.14 -131.18 -58.44
N GLN A 23 57.75 -130.10 -59.11
CA GLN A 23 58.24 -129.79 -60.44
C GLN A 23 59.67 -129.24 -60.34
N PRO A 24 60.57 -129.56 -61.29
CA PRO A 24 61.94 -129.08 -61.27
C PRO A 24 61.98 -127.55 -61.39
N ALA A 25 62.95 -126.92 -60.72
CA ALA A 25 63.15 -125.48 -60.76
C ALA A 25 63.30 -124.99 -62.22
N GLN A 26 62.30 -124.25 -62.69
CA GLN A 26 62.32 -123.62 -64.01
C GLN A 26 63.20 -122.37 -63.93
N ILE A 27 64.37 -122.45 -64.54
CA ILE A 27 65.33 -121.33 -64.60
C ILE A 27 64.74 -120.31 -65.57
N LEU A 28 64.22 -119.19 -65.04
CA LEU A 28 63.78 -118.05 -65.83
C LEU A 28 64.99 -117.44 -66.54
N SER A 29 64.84 -117.14 -67.83
CA SER A 29 65.90 -116.45 -68.57
C SER A 29 66.01 -115.00 -68.10
N GLN A 30 67.19 -114.40 -68.22
CA GLN A 30 67.39 -112.99 -67.89
C GLN A 30 66.43 -112.08 -68.67
N SER A 31 66.08 -112.45 -69.91
CA SER A 31 65.15 -111.68 -70.74
C SER A 31 63.71 -111.67 -70.17
N ASP A 32 63.28 -112.77 -69.54
CA ASP A 32 61.94 -112.86 -68.94
C ASP A 32 61.86 -112.03 -67.64
N LEU A 33 62.95 -112.01 -66.87
CA LEU A 33 63.07 -111.16 -65.68
C LEU A 33 63.04 -109.67 -66.05
N ASP A 34 63.70 -109.27 -67.13
CA ASP A 34 63.70 -107.89 -67.60
C ASP A 34 62.32 -107.47 -68.16
N ARG A 35 61.62 -108.37 -68.85
CA ARG A 35 60.25 -108.12 -69.34
C ARG A 35 59.26 -107.91 -68.19
N ILE A 36 59.36 -108.73 -67.14
CA ILE A 36 58.51 -108.62 -65.95
C ILE A 36 58.82 -107.31 -65.19
N ARG A 37 60.10 -106.95 -65.03
CA ARG A 37 60.51 -105.69 -64.40
C ARG A 37 60.01 -104.47 -65.17
N ASN A 38 60.16 -104.45 -66.49
CA ASN A 38 59.77 -103.31 -67.32
C ASN A 38 58.24 -103.15 -67.42
N ASN A 39 57.48 -104.24 -67.51
CA ASN A 39 56.02 -104.17 -67.50
C ASN A 39 55.46 -103.75 -66.12
N ALA A 40 56.07 -104.21 -65.03
CA ALA A 40 55.70 -103.76 -63.69
C ALA A 40 55.98 -102.26 -63.48
N GLN A 41 57.11 -101.75 -64.00
CA GLN A 41 57.42 -100.31 -63.96
C GLN A 41 56.45 -99.47 -64.81
N SER A 42 56.03 -99.95 -65.99
CA SER A 42 55.13 -99.19 -66.87
C SER A 42 53.71 -99.01 -66.30
N VAL A 43 53.21 -99.98 -65.51
CA VAL A 43 51.86 -99.88 -64.90
C VAL A 43 51.88 -98.91 -63.72
N TYR A 44 52.92 -98.96 -62.87
CA TYR A 44 53.10 -98.04 -61.75
C TYR A 44 53.21 -96.57 -62.20
N GLN A 45 53.96 -96.30 -63.29
CA GLN A 45 54.10 -94.93 -63.80
C GLN A 45 52.80 -94.37 -64.38
N LYS A 46 51.95 -95.21 -65.01
CA LYS A 46 50.65 -94.78 -65.53
C LYS A 46 49.63 -94.50 -64.41
N GLU A 47 49.65 -95.28 -63.34
CA GLU A 47 48.81 -95.01 -62.16
C GLU A 47 49.28 -93.78 -61.36
N GLU A 48 50.59 -93.58 -61.22
CA GLU A 48 51.13 -92.38 -60.57
C GLU A 48 50.80 -91.12 -61.37
N THR A 49 50.95 -91.16 -62.70
CA THR A 49 50.59 -90.01 -63.55
C THR A 49 49.10 -89.69 -63.48
N LEU A 50 48.20 -90.69 -63.50
CA LEU A 50 46.76 -90.49 -63.29
C LEU A 50 46.43 -89.94 -61.89
N LYS A 51 47.08 -90.42 -60.83
CA LYS A 51 46.90 -89.88 -59.47
C LYS A 51 47.38 -88.44 -59.37
N THR A 52 48.49 -88.09 -60.04
CA THR A 52 48.99 -86.71 -60.05
C THR A 52 48.09 -85.77 -60.84
N THR A 53 47.54 -86.20 -61.99
CA THR A 53 46.61 -85.37 -62.76
C THR A 53 45.28 -85.18 -62.04
N LEU A 54 44.72 -86.22 -61.41
CA LEU A 54 43.54 -86.10 -60.54
C LEU A 54 43.79 -85.12 -59.38
N LYS A 55 44.90 -85.26 -58.66
CA LYS A 55 45.29 -84.32 -57.59
C LYS A 55 45.46 -82.89 -58.11
N GLN A 56 46.05 -82.69 -59.28
CA GLN A 56 46.18 -81.36 -59.88
C GLN A 56 44.82 -80.77 -60.28
N THR A 57 43.91 -81.59 -60.82
CA THR A 57 42.55 -81.12 -61.14
C THR A 57 41.77 -80.77 -59.89
N ASP A 58 41.89 -81.55 -58.82
CA ASP A 58 41.23 -81.27 -57.53
C ASP A 58 41.83 -80.01 -56.88
N LEU A 59 43.16 -79.86 -56.88
CA LEU A 59 43.82 -78.64 -56.42
C LEU A 59 43.40 -77.40 -57.22
N SER A 60 43.22 -77.53 -58.54
CA SER A 60 42.75 -76.42 -59.38
C SER A 60 41.29 -76.04 -59.06
N LYS A 61 40.42 -77.02 -58.81
CA LYS A 61 39.03 -76.79 -58.42
C LYS A 61 38.95 -76.16 -57.03
N ASP A 62 39.78 -76.62 -56.11
CA ASP A 62 39.91 -76.05 -54.76
C ASP A 62 40.45 -74.62 -54.80
N GLN A 63 41.43 -74.32 -55.65
CA GLN A 63 41.94 -72.96 -55.84
C GLN A 63 40.86 -72.02 -56.41
N ILE A 64 40.07 -72.49 -57.39
CA ILE A 64 38.95 -71.71 -57.94
C ILE A 64 37.87 -71.49 -56.87
N ALA A 65 37.54 -72.52 -56.07
CA ALA A 65 36.58 -72.41 -54.97
C ALA A 65 37.06 -71.44 -53.87
N ARG A 66 38.34 -71.51 -53.48
CA ARG A 66 38.97 -70.59 -52.52
C ARG A 66 38.98 -69.15 -53.03
N THR A 67 39.35 -68.94 -54.30
CA THR A 67 39.34 -67.59 -54.91
C THR A 67 37.94 -67.01 -54.96
N ARG A 68 36.93 -67.84 -55.28
CA ARG A 68 35.51 -67.42 -55.26
C ARG A 68 35.05 -67.08 -53.85
N MET A 69 35.42 -67.88 -52.85
CA MET A 69 35.11 -67.60 -51.45
C MET A 69 35.77 -66.31 -50.97
N GLN A 70 37.04 -66.08 -51.31
CA GLN A 70 37.74 -64.86 -50.94
C GLN A 70 37.08 -63.63 -51.57
N LYS A 71 36.70 -63.68 -52.85
CA LYS A 71 35.95 -62.58 -53.50
C LYS A 71 34.57 -62.34 -52.87
N LEU A 72 33.90 -63.40 -52.40
CA LEU A 72 32.65 -63.26 -51.67
C LEU A 72 32.86 -62.60 -50.31
N GLN A 73 33.91 -62.98 -49.58
CA GLN A 73 34.28 -62.36 -48.30
C GLN A 73 34.67 -60.89 -48.49
N GLU A 74 35.52 -60.56 -49.46
CA GLU A 74 35.87 -59.19 -49.82
C GLU A 74 34.63 -58.37 -50.23
N GLY A 75 33.71 -58.98 -50.98
CA GLY A 75 32.43 -58.36 -51.35
C GLY A 75 31.49 -58.15 -50.16
N ASP A 76 31.48 -59.06 -49.19
CA ASP A 76 30.71 -58.91 -47.95
C ASP A 76 31.31 -57.86 -47.02
N ASP A 77 32.63 -57.79 -46.91
CA ASP A 77 33.32 -56.78 -46.11
C ASP A 77 33.21 -55.39 -46.75
N PHE A 78 33.26 -55.30 -48.08
CA PHE A 78 32.95 -54.07 -48.81
C PHE A 78 31.49 -53.62 -48.58
N ARG A 79 30.53 -54.55 -48.61
CA ARG A 79 29.11 -54.24 -48.31
C ARG A 79 28.88 -53.81 -46.87
N LYS A 80 29.59 -54.41 -45.90
CA LYS A 80 29.52 -54.02 -44.48
C LYS A 80 30.13 -52.64 -44.24
N THR A 81 31.25 -52.32 -44.88
CA THR A 81 31.95 -51.03 -44.72
C THR A 81 31.29 -49.88 -45.48
N GLN A 82 30.61 -50.16 -46.61
CA GLN A 82 29.88 -49.18 -47.41
C GLN A 82 28.41 -49.00 -47.00
N LYS A 83 27.95 -49.72 -45.96
CA LYS A 83 26.59 -49.55 -45.46
C LYS A 83 26.43 -48.13 -44.92
N LYS A 84 25.63 -47.31 -45.62
CA LYS A 84 25.36 -45.94 -45.17
C LYS A 84 24.75 -45.98 -43.76
N PRO A 85 25.24 -45.15 -42.83
CA PRO A 85 24.66 -45.09 -41.50
C PRO A 85 23.19 -44.70 -41.62
N THR A 86 22.36 -45.32 -40.78
CA THR A 86 20.94 -44.95 -40.70
C THR A 86 20.78 -43.54 -40.13
N ASN A 87 19.63 -42.90 -40.34
CA ASN A 87 19.37 -41.58 -39.77
C ASN A 87 19.51 -41.57 -38.23
N ASP A 88 19.14 -42.66 -37.57
CA ASP A 88 19.31 -42.83 -36.12
C ASP A 88 20.78 -42.91 -35.73
N GLU A 89 21.61 -43.63 -36.50
CA GLU A 89 23.06 -43.69 -36.27
C GLU A 89 23.74 -42.34 -36.53
N LEU A 90 23.27 -41.57 -37.51
CA LEU A 90 23.75 -40.21 -37.76
C LEU A 90 23.40 -39.27 -36.60
N GLN A 91 22.15 -39.30 -36.12
CA GLN A 91 21.73 -38.51 -34.96
C GLN A 91 22.48 -38.92 -33.68
N LEU A 92 22.73 -40.22 -33.47
CA LEU A 92 23.52 -40.71 -32.35
C LEU A 92 24.99 -40.25 -32.45
N LYS A 93 25.57 -40.25 -33.65
CA LYS A 93 26.93 -39.73 -33.88
C LYS A 93 27.02 -38.22 -33.64
N GLU A 94 26.03 -37.45 -34.11
CA GLU A 94 25.96 -36.02 -33.84
C GLU A 94 25.80 -35.74 -32.34
N ARG A 95 24.92 -36.47 -31.66
CA ARG A 95 24.74 -36.35 -30.21
C ARG A 95 26.00 -36.76 -29.45
N ALA A 96 26.66 -37.84 -29.86
CA ALA A 96 27.93 -38.26 -29.27
C ALA A 96 29.01 -37.19 -29.46
N ARG A 97 29.09 -36.58 -30.65
CA ARG A 97 29.99 -35.47 -30.93
C ARG A 97 29.68 -34.24 -30.07
N GLN A 98 28.41 -33.85 -29.97
CA GLN A 98 27.98 -32.75 -29.08
C GLN A 98 28.34 -33.03 -27.62
N LEU A 99 28.15 -34.26 -27.15
CA LEU A 99 28.54 -34.66 -25.78
C LEU A 99 30.05 -34.62 -25.58
N GLN A 100 30.84 -35.03 -26.58
CA GLN A 100 32.29 -34.92 -26.56
C GLN A 100 32.75 -33.46 -26.55
N ASP A 101 32.17 -32.61 -27.41
CA ASP A 101 32.46 -31.17 -27.47
C ASP A 101 32.09 -30.49 -26.14
N ASN A 102 30.94 -30.84 -25.55
CA ASN A 102 30.53 -30.35 -24.24
C ASN A 102 31.44 -30.82 -23.11
N ALA A 103 31.88 -32.09 -23.13
CA ALA A 103 32.81 -32.62 -22.14
C ALA A 103 34.18 -31.93 -22.23
N LEU A 104 34.68 -31.73 -23.46
CA LEU A 104 35.93 -31.02 -23.71
C LEU A 104 35.83 -29.54 -23.28
N ARG A 105 34.72 -28.88 -23.59
CA ARG A 105 34.45 -27.51 -23.11
C ARG A 105 34.40 -27.45 -21.59
N ALA A 106 33.69 -28.37 -20.94
CA ALA A 106 33.63 -28.42 -19.48
C ALA A 106 35.00 -28.65 -18.86
N GLN A 107 35.86 -29.47 -19.49
CA GLN A 107 37.23 -29.68 -19.05
C GLN A 107 38.06 -28.38 -19.15
N VAL A 108 37.96 -27.66 -20.28
CA VAL A 108 38.64 -26.37 -20.45
C VAL A 108 38.11 -25.33 -19.44
N GLU A 109 36.80 -25.29 -19.17
CA GLU A 109 36.20 -24.38 -18.18
C GLU A 109 36.59 -24.70 -16.73
N GLN A 110 36.98 -25.94 -16.44
CA GLN A 110 37.50 -26.33 -15.12
C GLN A 110 38.93 -25.87 -14.86
N ASP A 111 39.70 -25.51 -15.90
CA ASP A 111 41.04 -24.95 -15.72
C ASP A 111 41.00 -23.63 -14.94
N ASP A 112 41.98 -23.41 -14.07
CA ASP A 112 41.99 -22.22 -13.21
C ASP A 112 42.13 -20.92 -14.01
N ILE A 113 42.84 -20.96 -15.14
CA ILE A 113 42.92 -19.83 -16.08
C ILE A 113 41.53 -19.51 -16.66
N ALA A 114 40.74 -20.52 -17.02
CA ALA A 114 39.39 -20.33 -17.52
C ALA A 114 38.45 -19.78 -16.43
N LYS A 115 38.65 -20.16 -15.16
CA LYS A 115 37.96 -19.55 -14.01
C LYS A 115 38.32 -18.08 -13.84
N ILE A 116 39.59 -17.70 -13.96
CA ILE A 116 40.02 -16.30 -13.95
C ILE A 116 39.31 -15.54 -15.08
N MET A 117 39.27 -16.08 -16.30
CA MET A 117 38.52 -15.48 -17.41
C MET A 117 37.03 -15.33 -17.09
N ASN A 118 36.39 -16.35 -16.48
CA ASN A 118 34.98 -16.29 -16.02
C ASN A 118 34.77 -15.17 -15.00
N THR A 119 35.69 -14.98 -14.05
CA THR A 119 35.59 -13.91 -13.06
C THR A 119 35.69 -12.52 -13.68
N LEU A 120 36.62 -12.33 -14.63
CA LEU A 120 36.77 -11.07 -15.35
C LEU A 120 35.56 -10.78 -16.24
N GLU A 121 35.01 -11.80 -16.90
CA GLU A 121 33.79 -11.68 -17.68
C GLU A 121 32.59 -11.26 -16.81
N LEU A 122 32.40 -11.93 -15.67
CA LEU A 122 31.33 -11.61 -14.73
C LEU A 122 31.49 -10.19 -14.16
N GLN A 123 32.71 -9.80 -13.81
CA GLN A 123 33.03 -8.47 -13.33
C GLN A 123 32.71 -7.39 -14.37
N ALA A 124 33.06 -7.63 -15.64
CA ALA A 124 32.74 -6.71 -16.73
C ALA A 124 31.22 -6.52 -16.89
N ARG A 125 30.45 -7.61 -16.86
CA ARG A 125 28.98 -7.56 -16.90
C ARG A 125 28.41 -6.83 -15.69
N ALA A 126 28.93 -7.09 -14.49
CA ALA A 126 28.46 -6.46 -13.26
C ALA A 126 28.68 -4.94 -13.28
N PHE A 127 29.84 -4.47 -13.76
CA PHE A 127 30.11 -3.04 -13.89
C PHE A 127 29.22 -2.37 -14.94
N ALA A 128 28.99 -3.02 -16.09
CA ALA A 128 28.06 -2.49 -17.09
C ALA A 128 26.62 -2.36 -16.54
N VAL A 129 26.15 -3.34 -15.77
CA VAL A 129 24.84 -3.28 -15.11
C VAL A 129 24.80 -2.16 -14.07
N ARG A 130 25.85 -2.01 -13.26
CA ARG A 130 25.95 -0.96 -12.24
C ARG A 130 25.86 0.43 -12.87
N ASP A 131 26.58 0.69 -13.95
CA ASP A 131 26.53 1.97 -14.64
C ASP A 131 25.13 2.27 -15.18
N ARG A 132 24.48 1.28 -15.81
CA ARG A 132 23.10 1.43 -16.29
C ARG A 132 22.15 1.75 -15.14
N GLN A 133 22.32 1.09 -13.98
CA GLN A 133 21.53 1.38 -12.79
C GLN A 133 21.78 2.80 -12.26
N LEU A 134 23.03 3.27 -12.24
CA LEU A 134 23.36 4.63 -11.82
C LEU A 134 22.71 5.68 -12.73
N VAL A 135 22.73 5.47 -14.06
CA VAL A 135 22.06 6.35 -15.02
C VAL A 135 20.54 6.37 -14.78
N ILE A 136 19.92 5.21 -14.55
CA ILE A 136 18.49 5.13 -14.23
C ILE A 136 18.18 5.87 -12.92
N GLN A 137 18.98 5.68 -11.87
CA GLN A 137 18.79 6.34 -10.58
C GLN A 137 18.91 7.87 -10.71
N GLN A 138 19.90 8.36 -11.44
CA GLN A 138 20.05 9.79 -11.71
C GLN A 138 18.84 10.36 -12.44
N ARG A 139 18.32 9.64 -13.45
CA ARG A 139 17.12 10.06 -14.17
C ARG A 139 15.88 10.12 -13.27
N VAL A 140 15.68 9.11 -12.44
CA VAL A 140 14.58 9.08 -11.46
C VAL A 140 14.70 10.24 -10.47
N GLU A 141 15.92 10.58 -10.03
CA GLU A 141 16.12 11.70 -9.11
C GLU A 141 15.84 13.05 -9.80
N ILE A 142 16.25 13.23 -11.06
CA ILE A 142 15.91 14.41 -11.86
C ILE A 142 14.39 14.53 -12.01
N ASP A 143 13.69 13.44 -12.36
CA ASP A 143 12.24 13.45 -12.51
C ASP A 143 11.53 13.83 -11.19
N ARG A 144 12.02 13.31 -10.06
CA ARG A 144 11.52 13.70 -8.72
C ARG A 144 11.77 15.17 -8.39
N GLN A 145 12.92 15.72 -8.76
CA GLN A 145 13.20 17.14 -8.54
C GLN A 145 12.30 18.03 -9.41
N MET A 146 12.05 17.63 -10.65
CA MET A 146 11.10 18.31 -11.54
C MET A 146 9.66 18.25 -11.01
N GLU A 147 9.23 17.12 -10.46
CA GLU A 147 7.90 16.99 -9.83
C GLU A 147 7.77 17.90 -8.61
N LYS A 148 8.78 17.91 -7.72
CA LYS A 148 8.82 18.85 -6.58
C LYS A 148 8.78 20.32 -7.01
N GLN A 149 9.45 20.68 -8.11
CA GLN A 149 9.38 22.03 -8.66
C GLN A 149 7.97 22.38 -9.15
N ARG A 150 7.30 21.45 -9.84
CA ARG A 150 5.89 21.64 -10.26
C ARG A 150 4.95 21.78 -9.08
N ASP A 151 5.13 21.00 -8.02
CA ASP A 151 4.32 21.13 -6.80
C ASP A 151 4.56 22.49 -6.12
N TYR A 152 5.81 22.95 -6.10
CA TYR A 152 6.14 24.29 -5.59
C TYR A 152 5.45 25.39 -6.42
N GLU A 153 5.46 25.29 -7.74
CA GLU A 153 4.76 26.22 -8.63
C GLU A 153 3.23 26.22 -8.40
N ARG A 154 2.62 25.03 -8.24
CA ARG A 154 1.20 24.91 -7.89
C ARG A 154 0.89 25.60 -6.56
N ASN A 155 1.69 25.35 -5.53
CA ASN A 155 1.53 25.98 -4.22
C ASN A 155 1.68 27.51 -4.31
N GLN A 156 2.60 28.02 -5.14
CA GLN A 156 2.71 29.46 -5.37
C GLN A 156 1.46 30.04 -6.06
N GLN A 157 0.89 29.33 -7.04
CA GLN A 157 -0.35 29.75 -7.70
C GLN A 157 -1.53 29.78 -6.74
N GLU A 158 -1.69 28.75 -5.90
CA GLU A 158 -2.73 28.69 -4.86
C GLU A 158 -2.54 29.83 -3.84
N LEU A 159 -1.32 30.09 -3.40
CA LEU A 159 -1.01 31.22 -2.51
C LEU A 159 -1.37 32.57 -3.17
N ALA A 160 -1.09 32.74 -4.46
CA ALA A 160 -1.44 33.94 -5.20
C ALA A 160 -2.96 34.12 -5.34
N GLN A 161 -3.70 33.03 -5.55
CA GLN A 161 -5.17 33.04 -5.56
C GLN A 161 -5.74 33.41 -4.19
N LEU A 162 -5.25 32.80 -3.11
CA LEU A 162 -5.66 33.12 -1.74
C LEU A 162 -5.43 34.60 -1.40
N LYS A 163 -4.28 35.17 -1.80
CA LYS A 163 -4.00 36.60 -1.62
C LYS A 163 -5.00 37.48 -2.37
N ARG A 164 -5.34 37.15 -3.62
CA ARG A 164 -6.36 37.88 -4.40
C ARG A 164 -7.73 37.79 -3.74
N ASP A 165 -8.12 36.62 -3.23
CA ASP A 165 -9.39 36.43 -2.54
C ASP A 165 -9.45 37.22 -1.23
N GLU A 166 -8.36 37.27 -0.48
CA GLU A 166 -8.24 38.12 0.71
C GLU A 166 -8.35 39.61 0.38
N GLU A 167 -7.70 40.07 -0.68
CA GLU A 167 -7.82 41.44 -1.17
C GLU A 167 -9.26 41.78 -1.59
N LEU A 168 -9.92 40.89 -2.32
CA LEU A 168 -11.33 41.03 -2.69
C LEU A 168 -12.25 41.07 -1.45
N LYS A 169 -11.99 40.24 -0.45
CA LYS A 169 -12.73 40.28 0.83
C LYS A 169 -12.51 41.60 1.56
N LYS A 170 -11.28 42.11 1.63
CA LYS A 170 -10.97 43.41 2.22
C LYS A 170 -11.68 44.54 1.48
N GLN A 171 -11.67 44.53 0.15
CA GLN A 171 -12.38 45.52 -0.66
C GLN A 171 -13.90 45.46 -0.45
N LYS A 172 -14.49 44.25 -0.37
CA LYS A 172 -15.91 44.09 -0.03
C LYS A 172 -16.22 44.64 1.35
N ALA A 173 -15.39 44.32 2.36
CA ALA A 173 -15.58 44.82 3.72
C ALA A 173 -15.51 46.36 3.79
N ILE A 174 -14.62 46.99 3.03
CA ILE A 174 -14.55 48.46 2.91
C ILE A 174 -15.84 49.01 2.28
N ARG A 175 -16.31 48.44 1.16
CA ARG A 175 -17.57 48.84 0.53
C ARG A 175 -18.77 48.68 1.46
N ASP A 176 -18.85 47.56 2.18
CA ASP A 176 -19.93 47.31 3.13
C ASP A 176 -19.91 48.36 4.27
N GLN A 177 -18.72 48.74 4.76
CA GLN A 177 -18.58 49.83 5.73
C GLN A 177 -19.02 51.19 5.18
N GLU A 178 -18.69 51.50 3.91
CA GLU A 178 -19.14 52.72 3.25
C GLU A 178 -20.67 52.77 3.13
N ILE A 179 -21.29 51.66 2.70
CA ILE A 179 -22.75 51.52 2.62
C ILE A 179 -23.38 51.69 4.02
N MET A 180 -22.78 51.10 5.07
CA MET A 180 -23.29 51.28 6.43
C MET A 180 -23.20 52.73 6.91
N LYS A 181 -22.12 53.45 6.57
CA LYS A 181 -22.00 54.89 6.88
C LYS A 181 -23.05 55.71 6.14
N GLU A 182 -23.25 55.44 4.84
CA GLU A 182 -24.26 56.13 4.05
C GLU A 182 -25.67 55.89 4.60
N ASN A 183 -26.00 54.65 4.95
CA ASN A 183 -27.28 54.32 5.58
C ASN A 183 -27.48 55.03 6.93
N ALA A 184 -26.43 55.11 7.75
CA ALA A 184 -26.48 55.83 9.03
C ALA A 184 -26.73 57.34 8.82
N ASP A 185 -26.08 57.94 7.82
CA ASP A 185 -26.28 59.35 7.46
C ASP A 185 -27.71 59.63 6.97
N VAL A 186 -28.25 58.73 6.15
CA VAL A 186 -29.65 58.81 5.69
C VAL A 186 -30.62 58.70 6.86
N GLU A 187 -30.39 57.77 7.78
CA GLU A 187 -31.24 57.60 8.97
C GLU A 187 -31.17 58.83 9.89
N HIS A 188 -29.97 59.40 10.08
CA HIS A 188 -29.77 60.61 10.87
C HIS A 188 -30.53 61.80 10.26
N LYS A 189 -30.41 62.02 8.94
CA LYS A 189 -31.18 63.04 8.22
C LYS A 189 -32.68 62.83 8.36
N ARG A 190 -33.17 61.58 8.24
CA ARG A 190 -34.59 61.23 8.43
C ARG A 190 -35.09 61.55 9.84
N LYS A 191 -34.28 61.26 10.87
CA LYS A 191 -34.60 61.61 12.26
C LYS A 191 -34.65 63.12 12.47
N GLN A 192 -33.73 63.88 11.87
CA GLN A 192 -33.75 65.35 11.92
C GLN A 192 -34.99 65.94 11.24
N THR A 193 -35.35 65.48 10.03
CA THR A 193 -36.54 65.97 9.33
C THR A 193 -37.82 65.61 10.08
N GLN A 194 -37.89 64.42 10.70
CA GLN A 194 -39.03 64.03 11.52
C GLN A 194 -39.16 64.88 12.79
N LYS A 195 -38.04 65.27 13.43
CA LYS A 195 -38.05 66.22 14.56
C LYS A 195 -38.57 67.60 14.12
N LEU A 196 -38.08 68.12 13.00
CA LEU A 196 -38.55 69.41 12.46
C LEU A 196 -40.05 69.38 12.15
N LEU A 197 -40.55 68.31 11.53
CA LEU A 197 -41.99 68.14 11.27
C LEU A 197 -42.83 68.09 12.55
N GLN A 198 -42.33 67.48 13.63
CA GLN A 198 -43.00 67.47 14.93
C GLN A 198 -42.98 68.85 15.61
N GLU A 199 -41.91 69.62 15.45
CA GLU A 199 -41.84 71.00 15.95
C GLU A 199 -42.80 71.92 15.19
N GLU A 200 -42.86 71.80 13.86
CA GLU A 200 -43.85 72.50 13.03
C GLU A 200 -45.29 72.15 13.41
N SER A 201 -45.59 70.87 13.69
CA SER A 201 -46.95 70.46 14.08
C SER A 201 -47.35 71.07 15.43
N LYS A 202 -46.43 71.08 16.41
CA LYS A 202 -46.67 71.70 17.73
C LYS A 202 -46.89 73.21 17.62
N LEU A 203 -46.15 73.89 16.73
CA LEU A 203 -46.34 75.32 16.49
C LEU A 203 -47.72 75.60 15.88
N ARG A 204 -48.15 74.82 14.88
CA ARG A 204 -49.50 74.93 14.31
C ARG A 204 -50.60 74.67 15.35
N GLU A 205 -50.45 73.64 16.18
CA GLU A 205 -51.38 73.35 17.27
C GLU A 205 -51.45 74.51 18.28
N ALA A 206 -50.32 75.10 18.64
CA ALA A 206 -50.24 76.25 19.53
C ALA A 206 -50.89 77.51 18.93
N GLU A 207 -50.72 77.77 17.64
CA GLU A 207 -51.40 78.87 16.94
C GLU A 207 -52.92 78.67 16.90
N LEU A 208 -53.37 77.45 16.60
CA LEU A 208 -54.79 77.10 16.59
C LEU A 208 -55.41 77.26 17.99
N TYR A 209 -54.68 76.88 19.04
CA TYR A 209 -55.10 77.09 20.42
C TYR A 209 -55.22 78.58 20.77
N ARG A 210 -54.24 79.40 20.38
CA ARG A 210 -54.30 80.87 20.57
C ARG A 210 -55.49 81.50 19.84
N GLN A 211 -55.80 81.05 18.62
CA GLN A 211 -56.98 81.52 17.88
C GLN A 211 -58.28 81.17 18.62
N LYS A 212 -58.42 79.93 19.09
CA LYS A 212 -59.59 79.51 19.90
C LYS A 212 -59.72 80.33 21.18
N GLN A 213 -58.61 80.61 21.86
CA GLN A 213 -58.62 81.42 23.08
C GLN A 213 -59.07 82.86 22.81
N LYS A 214 -58.62 83.48 21.70
CA LYS A 214 -59.10 84.81 21.29
C LYS A 214 -60.60 84.81 21.00
N GLN A 215 -61.11 83.80 20.29
CA GLN A 215 -62.53 83.65 20.01
C GLN A 215 -63.36 83.48 21.29
N GLN A 216 -62.86 82.72 22.28
CA GLN A 216 -63.52 82.59 23.59
C GLN A 216 -63.57 83.92 24.34
N ILE A 217 -62.47 84.68 24.36
CA ILE A 217 -62.43 86.00 24.99
C ILE A 217 -63.41 86.98 24.32
N GLU A 218 -63.51 86.95 22.99
CA GLU A 218 -64.48 87.76 22.24
C GLU A 218 -65.93 87.36 22.54
N ALA A 219 -66.21 86.06 22.60
CA ALA A 219 -67.54 85.55 22.97
C ALA A 219 -67.92 85.92 24.42
N GLU A 220 -66.98 85.85 25.37
CA GLU A 220 -67.20 86.29 26.76
C GLU A 220 -67.47 87.80 26.84
N LYS A 221 -66.75 88.61 26.05
CA LYS A 221 -67.02 90.06 25.96
C LYS A 221 -68.41 90.34 25.40
N GLN A 222 -68.83 89.63 24.36
CA GLN A 222 -70.18 89.76 23.80
C GLN A 222 -71.25 89.39 24.83
N LEU A 223 -71.09 88.26 25.52
CA LEU A 223 -71.98 87.85 26.61
C LEU A 223 -72.06 88.89 27.74
N LEU A 224 -70.94 89.54 28.07
CA LEU A 224 -70.91 90.60 29.09
C LEU A 224 -71.68 91.85 28.63
N ILE A 225 -71.57 92.22 27.34
CA ILE A 225 -72.31 93.33 26.74
C ILE A 225 -73.82 93.01 26.76
N GLU A 226 -74.24 91.83 26.30
CA GLU A 226 -75.63 91.39 26.32
C GLU A 226 -76.21 91.37 27.74
N LYS A 227 -75.44 90.87 28.73
CA LYS A 227 -75.85 90.93 30.14
C LYS A 227 -76.07 92.36 30.62
N ARG A 228 -75.20 93.31 30.26
CA ARG A 228 -75.36 94.73 30.63
C ARG A 228 -76.57 95.37 29.96
N GLU A 229 -76.84 95.06 28.69
CA GLU A 229 -78.02 95.54 27.99
C GLU A 229 -79.31 94.98 28.57
N ASN A 230 -79.35 93.67 28.87
CA ASN A 230 -80.48 93.06 29.54
C ASN A 230 -80.69 93.64 30.94
N GLN A 231 -79.62 93.89 31.70
CA GLN A 231 -79.73 94.55 33.01
C GLN A 231 -80.30 95.97 32.87
N ARG A 232 -79.91 96.74 31.84
CA ARG A 232 -80.49 98.06 31.56
C ARG A 232 -81.97 97.98 31.23
N LYS A 233 -82.38 97.04 30.37
CA LYS A 233 -83.80 96.80 30.04
C LYS A 233 -84.62 96.45 31.29
N ILE A 234 -84.12 95.54 32.12
CA ILE A 234 -84.76 95.17 33.39
C ILE A 234 -84.86 96.38 34.34
N ASN A 235 -83.81 97.21 34.41
CA ASN A 235 -83.83 98.43 35.23
C ASN A 235 -84.83 99.48 34.71
N GLU A 236 -84.96 99.64 33.39
CA GLU A 236 -85.96 100.52 32.78
C GLU A 236 -87.39 100.00 32.98
N GLU A 237 -87.61 98.69 32.85
CA GLU A 237 -88.90 98.05 33.11
C GLU A 237 -89.28 98.17 34.59
N THR A 238 -88.34 97.96 35.52
CA THR A 238 -88.58 98.15 36.95
C THR A 238 -88.81 99.62 37.31
N ALA A 239 -88.12 100.56 36.67
CA ALA A 239 -88.40 101.99 36.83
C ALA A 239 -89.82 102.36 36.36
N LYS A 240 -90.25 101.87 35.19
CA LYS A 240 -91.63 102.05 34.69
C LYS A 240 -92.67 101.42 35.61
N ILE A 241 -92.41 100.21 36.12
CA ILE A 241 -93.28 99.55 37.11
C ILE A 241 -93.36 100.40 38.40
N ASN A 242 -92.24 100.95 38.85
CA ASN A 242 -92.20 101.83 40.03
C ASN A 242 -92.94 103.15 39.80
N GLU A 243 -92.85 103.77 38.63
CA GLU A 243 -93.64 104.97 38.28
C GLU A 243 -95.14 104.66 38.25
N VAL A 244 -95.54 103.54 37.64
CA VAL A 244 -96.93 103.07 37.64
C VAL A 244 -97.41 102.77 39.07
N ALA A 245 -96.55 102.17 39.90
CA ALA A 245 -96.85 101.91 41.31
C ALA A 245 -96.94 103.20 42.14
N GLN A 246 -96.12 104.22 41.87
CA GLN A 246 -96.21 105.53 42.52
C GLN A 246 -97.47 106.29 42.10
N LEU A 247 -97.84 106.25 40.81
CA LEU A 247 -99.11 106.82 40.33
C LEU A 247 -100.32 106.11 40.95
N LYS A 248 -100.23 104.78 41.13
CA LYS A 248 -101.26 104.01 41.84
C LYS A 248 -101.31 104.39 43.32
N LYS A 249 -100.16 104.51 44.00
CA LYS A 249 -100.09 105.02 45.38
C LYS A 249 -100.65 106.43 45.51
N GLN A 250 -100.43 107.33 44.56
CA GLN A 250 -101.03 108.68 44.60
C GLN A 250 -102.56 108.63 44.48
N LYS A 251 -103.10 107.75 43.61
CA LYS A 251 -104.55 107.52 43.51
C LYS A 251 -105.12 106.86 44.78
N ASP A 252 -104.37 105.94 45.38
CA ASP A 252 -104.76 105.26 46.62
C ASP A 252 -104.70 106.25 47.81
N ILE A 253 -103.76 107.20 47.85
CA ILE A 253 -103.67 108.28 48.86
C ILE A 253 -104.82 109.31 48.73
N GLU A 254 -105.32 109.55 47.51
CA GLU A 254 -106.52 110.38 47.29
C GLU A 254 -107.80 109.63 47.72
N ALA A 255 -107.84 108.31 47.61
CA ALA A 255 -108.95 107.47 48.09
C ALA A 255 -108.93 107.21 49.61
N GLU A 256 -107.75 107.09 50.23
CA GLU A 256 -107.61 106.93 51.69
C GLU A 256 -108.04 108.18 52.47
N LYS A 257 -107.92 109.38 51.88
CA LYS A 257 -108.35 110.64 52.50
C LYS A 257 -109.88 110.77 52.69
N GLU A 258 -110.70 109.95 52.04
CA GLU A 258 -112.16 109.86 52.31
C GLU A 258 -112.56 108.69 53.23
N LEU A 259 -111.68 107.71 53.48
CA LEU A 259 -111.99 106.51 54.27
C LEU A 259 -111.33 106.49 55.66
N ASP A 260 -110.31 107.30 55.91
CA ASP A 260 -109.56 107.31 57.19
C ASP A 260 -110.06 108.31 58.26
N GLN A 261 -111.33 108.71 58.18
CA GLN A 261 -112.10 109.17 59.35
C GLN A 261 -112.88 108.03 60.04
N LYS A 262 -112.75 106.77 59.58
CA LYS A 262 -113.55 105.64 60.12
C LYS A 262 -112.80 104.46 60.71
N ILE A 263 -111.47 104.35 60.63
CA ILE A 263 -110.74 103.24 61.28
C ILE A 263 -109.57 103.75 62.14
N LYS A 264 -109.86 104.80 62.94
CA LYS A 264 -109.27 104.99 64.28
C LYS A 264 -109.74 103.87 65.21
N LYS A 265 -109.20 102.65 65.10
CA LYS A 265 -109.29 101.63 66.17
C LYS A 265 -108.44 100.35 66.03
N LYS A 266 -107.37 100.34 65.23
CA LYS A 266 -106.39 99.24 65.27
C LYS A 266 -105.03 99.68 64.72
N MET A 267 -104.45 100.71 65.36
CA MET A 267 -103.03 101.00 65.22
C MET A 267 -102.32 100.69 66.53
N MET A 268 -101.22 99.97 66.36
CA MET A 268 -99.97 99.93 67.12
C MET A 268 -99.60 98.47 67.39
N GLN A 269 -98.65 97.95 66.62
CA GLN A 269 -97.19 97.93 66.94
C GLN A 269 -96.86 96.45 67.20
N ASP A 270 -95.73 95.86 66.89
CA ASP A 270 -94.46 96.17 66.23
C ASP A 270 -93.94 94.76 65.85
N GLU A 271 -93.44 94.48 64.65
CA GLU A 271 -92.11 94.85 64.15
C GLU A 271 -90.93 94.45 65.05
N LEU A 272 -90.05 93.64 64.43
CA LEU A 272 -88.62 93.43 64.69
C LEU A 272 -88.22 92.90 66.08
N ASP A 273 -87.64 91.71 66.14
CA ASP A 273 -86.21 91.56 65.80
C ASP A 273 -85.69 90.11 65.90
N HIS A 274 -84.48 89.93 65.36
CA HIS A 274 -83.55 88.79 65.48
C HIS A 274 -83.78 87.58 64.56
N LEU A 275 -83.07 87.41 63.44
CA LEU A 275 -81.63 87.58 63.17
C LEU A 275 -80.79 86.68 64.09
N GLU A 276 -80.50 85.45 63.64
CA GLU A 276 -79.18 84.80 63.71
C GLU A 276 -79.22 83.32 63.26
N SER A 277 -78.52 83.01 62.17
CA SER A 277 -77.52 81.93 62.15
C SER A 277 -76.99 81.67 60.73
N GLU A 278 -76.18 82.61 60.23
CA GLU A 278 -74.98 82.17 59.53
C GLU A 278 -74.00 81.64 60.60
N LYS A 279 -73.55 80.39 60.47
CA LYS A 279 -72.15 80.12 60.08
C LYS A 279 -71.82 78.63 60.14
N ARG A 280 -71.78 78.07 58.94
CA ARG A 280 -70.90 76.97 58.52
C ARG A 280 -69.48 77.17 59.07
N LYS A 281 -68.98 76.28 59.93
CA LYS A 281 -67.53 76.10 60.07
C LYS A 281 -66.97 74.80 60.70
N ILE A 282 -67.72 73.74 61.02
CA ILE A 282 -67.12 72.59 61.78
C ILE A 282 -67.51 71.17 61.30
N GLU A 283 -67.68 70.88 60.00
CA GLU A 283 -68.00 69.48 59.61
C GLU A 283 -67.21 68.86 58.44
N LEU A 284 -66.28 69.57 57.79
CA LEU A 284 -65.54 69.01 56.64
C LEU A 284 -64.11 68.52 56.93
N GLU A 285 -63.68 68.46 58.20
CA GLU A 285 -62.35 67.94 58.59
C GLU A 285 -62.35 66.53 59.19
N LYS A 286 -63.52 65.90 59.43
CA LYS A 286 -63.60 64.60 60.11
C LYS A 286 -63.67 63.36 59.22
N GLU A 287 -63.70 63.50 57.88
CA GLU A 287 -63.77 62.34 56.98
C GLU A 287 -62.42 61.93 56.36
N ASN A 288 -61.44 62.85 56.26
CA ASN A 288 -60.17 62.58 55.58
C ASN A 288 -59.07 61.95 56.45
N THR A 289 -59.19 62.00 57.79
CA THR A 289 -58.22 61.39 58.70
C THR A 289 -58.49 59.89 58.97
N ARG A 290 -59.72 59.41 58.73
CA ARG A 290 -60.09 58.00 59.00
C ARG A 290 -59.76 57.04 57.86
N LYS A 291 -59.67 57.51 56.61
CA LYS A 291 -59.34 56.69 55.42
C LYS A 291 -57.82 56.51 55.19
N PHE A 292 -56.97 57.33 55.79
CA PHE A 292 -55.51 57.21 55.67
C PHE A 292 -54.90 56.20 56.66
N LEU A 293 -55.43 56.12 57.89
CA LEU A 293 -54.94 55.19 58.93
C LEU A 293 -55.27 53.71 58.65
N LEU A 294 -56.41 53.41 58.03
CA LEU A 294 -56.80 52.03 57.66
C LEU A 294 -55.96 51.45 56.50
N LYS A 295 -55.55 52.29 55.53
CA LYS A 295 -54.68 51.86 54.42
C LYS A 295 -53.22 51.63 54.83
N GLN A 296 -52.76 52.26 55.92
CA GLN A 296 -51.38 52.11 56.40
C GLN A 296 -51.18 50.85 57.25
N GLN A 297 -52.21 50.37 57.94
CA GLN A 297 -52.17 49.10 58.69
C GLN A 297 -52.25 47.86 57.77
N GLU A 298 -53.10 47.87 56.74
CA GLU A 298 -53.21 46.74 55.78
C GLU A 298 -51.91 46.51 54.96
N PHE A 299 -51.15 47.57 54.68
CA PHE A 299 -49.89 47.48 53.91
C PHE A 299 -48.70 46.99 54.76
N GLN A 300 -48.75 47.13 56.08
CA GLN A 300 -47.70 46.66 56.99
C GLN A 300 -47.87 45.19 57.39
N ASP A 301 -49.11 44.72 57.53
CA ASP A 301 -49.38 43.31 57.86
C ASP A 301 -49.21 42.39 56.64
N GLN A 302 -49.52 42.86 55.42
CA GLN A 302 -49.22 42.10 54.19
C GLN A 302 -47.70 41.97 53.93
N ASN A 303 -46.91 43.00 54.21
CA ASN A 303 -45.45 42.96 54.02
C ASN A 303 -44.70 42.06 55.01
N LYS A 304 -45.23 41.85 56.22
CA LYS A 304 -44.63 40.91 57.19
C LYS A 304 -44.85 39.45 56.76
N VAL A 305 -46.06 39.12 56.31
CA VAL A 305 -46.40 37.78 55.81
C VAL A 305 -45.64 37.45 54.52
N PHE A 306 -45.51 38.40 53.58
CA PHE A 306 -44.71 38.20 52.36
C PHE A 306 -43.22 37.97 52.66
N LYS A 307 -42.63 38.71 53.61
CA LYS A 307 -41.23 38.51 54.02
C LYS A 307 -40.99 37.18 54.72
N GLU A 308 -41.93 36.68 55.52
CA GLU A 308 -41.83 35.36 56.14
C GLU A 308 -41.94 34.23 55.11
N ILE A 309 -42.81 34.37 54.10
CA ILE A 309 -42.92 33.40 53.00
C ILE A 309 -41.68 33.42 52.10
N GLU A 310 -41.11 34.60 51.81
CA GLU A 310 -39.86 34.72 51.04
C GLU A 310 -38.66 34.13 51.79
N ALA A 311 -38.54 34.38 53.10
CA ALA A 311 -37.49 33.80 53.92
C ALA A 311 -37.58 32.25 54.00
N GLN A 312 -38.79 31.70 54.09
CA GLN A 312 -38.99 30.24 54.06
C GLN A 312 -38.68 29.63 52.68
N ARG A 313 -39.04 30.33 51.58
CA ARG A 313 -38.69 29.89 50.21
C ARG A 313 -37.18 29.95 49.96
N GLU A 314 -36.51 30.98 50.46
CA GLU A 314 -35.06 31.11 50.33
C GLU A 314 -34.33 30.03 51.13
N ASN A 315 -34.77 29.73 52.35
CA ASN A 315 -34.20 28.65 53.16
C ASN A 315 -34.43 27.27 52.52
N ALA A 316 -35.64 27.00 51.98
CA ALA A 316 -35.93 25.76 51.26
C ALA A 316 -35.11 25.63 49.96
N ALA A 317 -34.86 26.75 49.26
CA ALA A 317 -34.00 26.77 48.08
C ALA A 317 -32.52 26.49 48.43
N ARG A 318 -32.01 27.06 49.53
CA ARG A 318 -30.64 26.80 50.02
C ARG A 318 -30.47 25.35 50.47
N GLU A 319 -31.43 24.80 51.22
CA GLU A 319 -31.38 23.39 51.66
C GLU A 319 -31.41 22.43 50.47
N LYS A 320 -32.21 22.72 49.44
CA LYS A 320 -32.24 21.94 48.20
C LYS A 320 -30.91 22.02 47.44
N GLN A 321 -30.32 23.22 47.32
CA GLN A 321 -29.01 23.40 46.71
C GLN A 321 -27.90 22.68 47.47
N GLU A 322 -27.95 22.68 48.81
CA GLU A 322 -26.97 21.98 49.65
C GLU A 322 -27.09 20.46 49.49
N ARG A 323 -28.31 19.90 49.49
CA ARG A 323 -28.54 18.48 49.21
C ARG A 323 -28.09 18.08 47.81
N GLU A 324 -28.36 18.91 46.79
CA GLU A 324 -27.88 18.66 45.43
C GLU A 324 -26.35 18.72 45.33
N PHE A 325 -25.71 19.64 46.04
CA PHE A 325 -24.25 19.74 46.11
C PHE A 325 -23.65 18.51 46.81
N GLN A 326 -24.19 18.09 47.94
CA GLN A 326 -23.75 16.88 48.65
C GLN A 326 -23.92 15.62 47.79
N SER A 327 -25.07 15.47 47.10
CA SER A 327 -25.29 14.36 46.17
C SER A 327 -24.32 14.37 44.99
N LYS A 328 -23.99 15.55 44.44
CA LYS A 328 -22.96 15.69 43.38
C LYS A 328 -21.58 15.31 43.90
N GLN A 329 -21.21 15.72 45.12
CA GLN A 329 -19.94 15.35 45.75
C GLN A 329 -19.81 13.84 45.99
N GLU A 330 -20.88 13.19 46.46
CA GLU A 330 -20.89 11.72 46.63
C GLU A 330 -20.75 10.99 45.30
N LYS A 331 -21.44 11.43 44.24
CA LYS A 331 -21.30 10.87 42.89
C LYS A 331 -19.87 11.03 42.35
N ILE A 332 -19.26 12.19 42.55
CA ILE A 332 -17.85 12.43 42.16
C ILE A 332 -16.90 11.49 42.93
N LYS A 333 -17.12 11.30 44.24
CA LYS A 333 -16.31 10.36 45.04
C LYS A 333 -16.46 8.91 44.55
N GLN A 334 -17.68 8.47 44.25
CA GLN A 334 -17.93 7.14 43.72
C GLN A 334 -17.30 6.93 42.34
N GLN A 335 -17.38 7.92 41.45
CA GLN A 335 -16.73 7.88 40.14
C GLN A 335 -15.21 7.78 40.26
N LYS A 336 -14.58 8.60 41.12
CA LYS A 336 -13.13 8.51 41.37
C LYS A 336 -12.71 7.15 41.92
N LEU A 337 -13.52 6.54 42.77
CA LEU A 337 -13.23 5.23 43.35
C LEU A 337 -13.38 4.10 42.30
N LEU A 338 -14.34 4.23 41.38
CA LEU A 338 -14.49 3.35 40.23
C LEU A 338 -13.33 3.49 39.23
N GLU A 339 -12.92 4.73 38.92
CA GLU A 339 -11.76 5.01 38.07
C GLU A 339 -10.49 4.41 38.67
N LEU A 340 -10.26 4.57 39.97
CA LEU A 340 -9.09 4.03 40.66
C LEU A 340 -9.07 2.48 40.62
N LYS A 341 -10.22 1.82 40.80
CA LYS A 341 -10.33 0.37 40.64
C LYS A 341 -10.07 -0.08 39.20
N GLN A 342 -10.55 0.67 38.21
CA GLN A 342 -10.31 0.37 36.80
C GLN A 342 -8.83 0.54 36.43
N THR A 343 -8.15 1.56 36.97
CA THR A 343 -6.71 1.74 36.76
C THR A 343 -5.90 0.62 37.41
N GLU A 344 -6.23 0.22 38.64
CA GLU A 344 -5.55 -0.89 39.33
C GLU A 344 -5.75 -2.23 38.59
N GLU A 345 -6.95 -2.52 38.11
CA GLU A 345 -7.20 -3.71 37.30
C GLU A 345 -6.47 -3.68 35.96
N PHE A 346 -6.37 -2.52 35.32
CA PHE A 346 -5.63 -2.34 34.08
C PHE A 346 -4.13 -2.56 34.30
N GLU A 347 -3.55 -1.93 35.33
CA GLU A 347 -2.14 -2.10 35.70
C GLU A 347 -1.82 -3.58 35.97
N ARG A 348 -2.65 -4.25 36.78
CA ARG A 348 -2.47 -5.68 37.05
C ARG A 348 -2.52 -6.54 35.78
N LYS A 349 -3.48 -6.30 34.89
CA LYS A 349 -3.56 -7.02 33.59
C LYS A 349 -2.34 -6.74 32.72
N THR A 350 -1.84 -5.51 32.70
CA THR A 350 -0.64 -5.17 31.93
C THR A 350 0.62 -5.86 32.47
N GLU A 351 0.72 -5.99 33.80
CA GLU A 351 1.84 -6.69 34.43
C GLU A 351 1.78 -8.20 34.19
N GLU A 352 0.59 -8.82 34.31
CA GLU A 352 0.37 -10.23 33.95
C GLU A 352 0.74 -10.50 32.48
N GLN A 353 0.33 -9.62 31.54
CA GLN A 353 0.72 -9.73 30.14
C GLN A 353 2.23 -9.60 29.92
N ARG A 354 2.89 -8.67 30.63
CA ARG A 354 4.34 -8.50 30.56
C ARG A 354 5.08 -9.73 31.08
N GLN A 355 4.60 -10.35 32.16
CA GLN A 355 5.17 -11.59 32.69
C GLN A 355 4.99 -12.76 31.71
N LEU A 356 3.80 -12.94 31.14
CA LEU A 356 3.54 -13.96 30.12
C LEU A 356 4.42 -13.78 28.88
N LYS A 357 4.63 -12.53 28.44
CA LYS A 357 5.52 -12.22 27.31
C LYS A 357 6.96 -12.64 27.62
N LYS A 358 7.49 -12.26 28.79
CA LYS A 358 8.83 -12.67 29.25
C LYS A 358 8.98 -14.20 29.34
N GLN A 359 7.95 -14.90 29.82
CA GLN A 359 7.96 -16.37 29.89
C GLN A 359 7.99 -17.00 28.49
N LYS A 360 7.20 -16.48 27.54
CA LYS A 360 7.22 -16.95 26.14
C LYS A 360 8.59 -16.72 25.50
N GLU A 361 9.15 -15.52 25.64
CA GLU A 361 10.49 -15.18 25.14
C GLU A 361 11.57 -16.11 25.75
N ALA A 362 11.49 -16.42 27.04
CA ALA A 362 12.41 -17.35 27.69
C ALA A 362 12.29 -18.78 27.15
N ILE A 363 11.07 -19.27 26.89
CA ILE A 363 10.84 -20.59 26.30
C ILE A 363 11.34 -20.64 24.86
N GLU A 364 11.12 -19.58 24.08
CA GLU A 364 11.59 -19.48 22.69
C GLU A 364 13.12 -19.46 22.64
N MET A 365 13.79 -18.64 23.46
CA MET A 365 15.25 -18.63 23.57
C MET A 365 15.81 -20.00 23.99
N ALA A 366 15.15 -20.71 24.91
CA ALA A 366 15.56 -22.06 25.31
C ALA A 366 15.44 -23.06 24.16
N ARG A 367 14.33 -23.02 23.40
CA ARG A 367 14.12 -23.86 22.21
C ARG A 367 15.14 -23.57 21.11
N GLU A 368 15.44 -22.31 20.86
CA GLU A 368 16.45 -21.91 19.88
C GLU A 368 17.85 -22.36 20.30
N ALA A 369 18.22 -22.17 21.57
CA ALA A 369 19.49 -22.65 22.09
C ALA A 369 19.64 -24.18 21.98
N GLU A 370 18.56 -24.94 22.21
CA GLU A 370 18.55 -26.39 22.03
C GLU A 370 18.70 -26.80 20.56
N LYS A 371 17.97 -26.14 19.64
CA LYS A 371 18.12 -26.33 18.19
C LYS A 371 19.56 -26.05 17.73
N MET A 372 20.14 -24.93 18.15
CA MET A 372 21.52 -24.56 17.82
C MET A 372 22.54 -25.59 18.34
N LYS A 373 22.33 -26.13 19.55
CA LYS A 373 23.17 -27.21 20.08
C LYS A 373 23.05 -28.49 19.24
N LEU A 374 21.84 -28.85 18.81
CA LEU A 374 21.60 -30.02 17.97
C LEU A 374 22.24 -29.85 16.58
N GLU A 375 22.08 -28.68 15.95
CA GLU A 375 22.69 -28.35 14.66
C GLU A 375 24.21 -28.36 14.74
N ARG A 376 24.78 -27.77 15.80
CA ARG A 376 26.23 -27.82 16.03
C ARG A 376 26.76 -29.24 16.16
N LYS A 377 26.04 -30.13 16.86
CA LYS A 377 26.39 -31.56 16.94
C LYS A 377 26.30 -32.25 15.58
N LYS A 378 25.23 -32.01 14.80
CA LYS A 378 25.09 -32.55 13.44
C LYS A 378 26.22 -32.09 12.53
N TRP A 379 26.55 -30.80 12.57
CA TRP A 379 27.66 -30.24 11.80
C TRP A 379 29.00 -30.85 12.19
N GLN A 380 29.27 -31.02 13.49
CA GLN A 380 30.50 -31.69 13.94
C GLN A 380 30.59 -33.14 13.45
N MET A 381 29.50 -33.90 13.51
CA MET A 381 29.45 -35.27 12.97
C MET A 381 29.70 -35.29 11.46
N GLU A 382 29.06 -34.40 10.70
CA GLU A 382 29.26 -34.30 9.25
C GLU A 382 30.70 -33.93 8.89
N GLN A 383 31.34 -33.05 9.66
CA GLN A 383 32.76 -32.71 9.46
C GLN A 383 33.68 -33.90 9.74
N MET A 384 33.38 -34.70 10.77
CA MET A 384 34.13 -35.93 11.06
C MET A 384 33.97 -36.95 9.94
N GLU A 385 32.74 -37.21 9.48
CA GLU A 385 32.49 -38.11 8.34
C GLU A 385 33.16 -37.62 7.05
N LYS A 386 33.16 -36.31 6.79
CA LYS A 386 33.86 -35.73 5.64
C LYS A 386 35.37 -35.94 5.73
N ARG A 387 35.96 -35.75 6.92
CA ARG A 387 37.39 -36.01 7.16
C ARG A 387 37.73 -37.48 6.97
N GLU A 388 36.92 -38.40 7.50
CA GLU A 388 37.11 -39.84 7.30
C GLU A 388 37.01 -40.23 5.83
N ARG A 389 36.02 -39.70 5.09
CA ARG A 389 35.90 -39.92 3.64
C ARG A 389 37.09 -39.34 2.88
N GLN A 390 37.59 -38.16 3.26
CA GLN A 390 38.77 -37.57 2.65
C GLN A 390 40.02 -38.41 2.93
N ASN A 391 40.18 -38.92 4.15
CA ASN A 391 41.30 -39.80 4.52
C ASN A 391 41.23 -41.12 3.74
N LEU A 392 40.05 -41.73 3.63
CA LEU A 392 39.84 -42.94 2.82
C LEU A 392 40.15 -42.69 1.34
N LYS A 393 39.75 -41.54 0.79
CA LYS A 393 40.09 -41.14 -0.59
C LYS A 393 41.60 -40.92 -0.75
N ALA A 394 42.24 -40.24 0.20
CA ALA A 394 43.68 -40.01 0.18
C ALA A 394 44.46 -41.33 0.26
N PHE A 395 44.00 -42.28 1.07
CA PHE A 395 44.61 -43.61 1.16
C PHE A 395 44.49 -44.39 -0.17
N LYS A 396 43.29 -44.43 -0.76
CA LYS A 396 43.07 -45.05 -2.08
C LYS A 396 43.91 -44.39 -3.17
N LEU A 397 43.98 -43.06 -3.16
CA LEU A 397 44.77 -42.30 -4.13
C LEU A 397 46.28 -42.56 -3.94
N ALA A 398 46.75 -42.71 -2.70
CA ALA A 398 48.13 -43.09 -2.42
C ALA A 398 48.45 -44.50 -2.93
N GLU A 399 47.54 -45.46 -2.75
CA GLU A 399 47.64 -46.82 -3.28
C GLU A 399 47.66 -46.82 -4.83
N GLU A 400 46.76 -46.06 -5.46
CA GLU A 400 46.74 -45.85 -6.92
C GLU A 400 48.04 -45.21 -7.42
N PHE A 401 48.60 -44.24 -6.70
CA PHE A 401 49.90 -43.65 -7.06
C PHE A 401 51.05 -44.63 -6.90
N GLU A 402 51.07 -45.46 -5.87
CA GLU A 402 52.09 -46.50 -5.73
C GLU A 402 52.03 -47.51 -6.88
N ASP A 403 50.84 -47.90 -7.30
CA ASP A 403 50.64 -48.80 -8.44
C ASP A 403 51.01 -48.14 -9.76
N GLN A 404 50.64 -46.87 -9.97
CA GLN A 404 51.11 -46.07 -11.12
C GLN A 404 52.62 -45.90 -11.12
N ILE A 405 53.28 -45.74 -9.97
CA ILE A 405 54.74 -45.64 -9.86
C ILE A 405 55.40 -46.97 -10.23
N LYS A 406 54.83 -48.11 -9.80
CA LYS A 406 55.30 -49.45 -10.19
C LYS A 406 55.10 -49.67 -11.69
N GLU A 407 53.94 -49.33 -12.23
CA GLU A 407 53.60 -49.46 -13.65
C GLU A 407 54.43 -48.50 -14.54
N THR A 408 54.68 -47.26 -14.10
CA THR A 408 55.58 -46.35 -14.81
C THR A 408 57.04 -46.77 -14.70
N LYS A 409 57.48 -47.37 -13.59
CA LYS A 409 58.83 -47.96 -13.51
C LYS A 409 59.00 -49.13 -14.47
N THR A 410 57.99 -50.00 -14.63
CA THR A 410 58.04 -51.11 -15.60
C THR A 410 57.92 -50.62 -17.04
N MET A 411 57.09 -49.60 -17.30
CA MET A 411 56.98 -48.97 -18.63
C MET A 411 58.24 -48.21 -19.02
N ARG A 412 58.87 -47.46 -18.10
CA ARG A 412 60.15 -46.76 -18.33
C ARG A 412 61.32 -47.71 -18.60
N MET A 413 61.26 -48.95 -18.12
CA MET A 413 62.22 -49.99 -18.51
C MET A 413 61.95 -50.57 -19.90
N ASN A 414 60.74 -50.39 -20.44
CA ASN A 414 60.27 -51.04 -21.67
C ASN A 414 59.98 -50.07 -22.84
N THR A 415 60.14 -48.75 -22.68
CA THR A 415 59.83 -47.79 -23.76
C THR A 415 60.96 -46.82 -24.07
N GLU A 416 61.14 -46.63 -25.37
CA GLU A 416 62.19 -45.89 -26.06
C GLU A 416 61.99 -44.35 -25.99
N ASP A 417 63.13 -43.66 -25.95
CA ASP A 417 63.42 -42.27 -26.33
C ASP A 417 62.65 -41.09 -25.64
N PRO A 418 63.23 -40.42 -24.62
CA PRO A 418 62.62 -39.30 -23.90
C PRO A 418 62.33 -38.05 -24.78
N LYS A 419 62.86 -38.00 -26.00
CA LYS A 419 62.58 -36.95 -26.98
C LYS A 419 61.15 -37.02 -27.51
N LEU A 420 60.58 -38.22 -27.69
CA LEU A 420 59.23 -38.38 -28.20
C LEU A 420 58.19 -37.92 -27.15
N GLU A 421 58.44 -38.20 -25.87
CA GLU A 421 57.60 -37.72 -24.77
C GLU A 421 57.62 -36.19 -24.65
N LEU A 422 58.79 -35.55 -24.79
CA LEU A 422 58.90 -34.10 -24.77
C LEU A 422 58.10 -33.44 -25.91
N THR A 423 58.12 -34.03 -27.12
CA THR A 423 57.33 -33.52 -28.25
C THR A 423 55.82 -33.64 -28.01
N LYS A 424 55.36 -34.73 -27.40
CA LYS A 424 53.94 -34.91 -27.05
C LYS A 424 53.50 -33.90 -25.98
N ILE A 425 54.32 -33.68 -24.95
CA ILE A 425 54.05 -32.70 -23.89
C ILE A 425 53.94 -31.28 -24.48
N ASN A 426 54.84 -30.91 -25.40
CA ASN A 426 54.79 -29.60 -26.04
C ASN A 426 53.55 -29.44 -26.94
N GLN A 427 53.19 -30.47 -27.70
CA GLN A 427 51.96 -30.45 -28.51
C GLN A 427 50.69 -30.33 -27.65
N GLU A 428 50.65 -30.99 -26.48
CA GLU A 428 49.54 -30.87 -25.54
C GLU A 428 49.45 -29.47 -24.92
N LYS A 429 50.60 -28.88 -24.55
CA LYS A 429 50.65 -27.50 -24.06
C LYS A 429 50.16 -26.50 -25.11
N ASP A 430 50.58 -26.64 -26.36
CA ASP A 430 50.15 -25.77 -27.46
C ASP A 430 48.65 -25.91 -27.74
N LYS A 431 48.12 -27.15 -27.74
CA LYS A 431 46.68 -27.40 -27.86
C LYS A 431 45.89 -26.74 -26.72
N LYS A 432 46.36 -26.89 -25.48
CA LYS A 432 45.72 -26.28 -24.30
C LYS A 432 45.71 -24.75 -24.40
N LYS A 433 46.82 -24.15 -24.82
CA LYS A 433 46.93 -22.71 -25.05
C LYS A 433 45.95 -22.23 -26.12
N GLN A 434 45.85 -22.94 -27.24
CA GLN A 434 44.89 -22.61 -28.31
C GLN A 434 43.43 -22.70 -27.84
N MET A 435 43.08 -23.71 -27.05
CA MET A 435 41.75 -23.85 -26.46
C MET A 435 41.42 -22.69 -25.50
N LEU A 436 42.36 -22.29 -24.63
CA LEU A 436 42.17 -21.16 -23.73
C LEU A 436 42.09 -19.83 -24.49
N GLN A 437 42.87 -19.66 -25.57
CA GLN A 437 42.77 -18.48 -26.43
C GLN A 437 41.42 -18.40 -27.17
N ALA A 438 40.92 -19.53 -27.66
CA ALA A 438 39.61 -19.62 -28.27
C ALA A 438 38.50 -19.24 -27.26
N LEU A 439 38.58 -19.77 -26.02
CA LEU A 439 37.65 -19.43 -24.95
C LEU A 439 37.70 -17.93 -24.59
N LYS A 440 38.90 -17.34 -24.51
CA LYS A 440 39.07 -15.90 -24.27
C LYS A 440 38.35 -15.09 -25.36
N ASN A 441 38.56 -15.43 -26.64
CA ASN A 441 37.95 -14.74 -27.76
C ASN A 441 36.43 -14.90 -27.78
N GLU A 442 35.91 -16.10 -27.47
CA GLU A 442 34.46 -16.37 -27.36
C GLU A 442 33.83 -15.48 -26.27
N LYS A 443 34.46 -15.38 -25.11
CA LYS A 443 33.98 -14.53 -24.01
C LYS A 443 34.02 -13.04 -24.34
N LEU A 444 35.09 -12.58 -24.98
CA LEU A 444 35.21 -11.20 -25.45
C LEU A 444 34.10 -10.88 -26.46
N GLN A 445 33.84 -11.77 -27.40
CA GLN A 445 32.75 -11.61 -28.36
C GLN A 445 31.38 -11.61 -27.67
N ALA A 446 31.15 -12.49 -26.70
CA ALA A 446 29.91 -12.52 -25.92
C ALA A 446 29.68 -11.22 -25.15
N LEU A 447 30.72 -10.63 -24.55
CA LEU A 447 30.64 -9.34 -23.86
C LEU A 447 30.32 -8.19 -24.82
N ARG A 448 30.95 -8.17 -26.00
CA ARG A 448 30.67 -7.17 -27.05
C ARG A 448 29.23 -7.29 -27.56
N GLN A 449 28.75 -8.51 -27.79
CA GLN A 449 27.35 -8.76 -28.17
C GLN A 449 26.35 -8.36 -27.09
N ALA A 450 26.71 -8.49 -25.81
CA ALA A 450 25.89 -8.04 -24.69
C ALA A 450 25.85 -6.51 -24.53
N GLY A 451 26.62 -5.76 -25.34
CA GLY A 451 26.72 -4.30 -25.26
C GLY A 451 27.38 -3.83 -23.98
N VAL A 452 28.40 -4.57 -23.51
CA VAL A 452 29.29 -4.13 -22.43
C VAL A 452 30.30 -3.15 -23.02
N ASP A 453 30.48 -1.99 -22.38
CA ASP A 453 31.42 -0.98 -22.83
C ASP A 453 32.87 -1.50 -22.80
N GLU A 454 33.67 -1.09 -23.79
CA GLU A 454 35.07 -1.55 -23.94
C GLU A 454 35.92 -1.33 -22.70
N LYS A 455 35.69 -0.25 -21.95
CA LYS A 455 36.38 0.06 -20.67
C LYS A 455 36.33 -1.08 -19.64
N TYR A 456 35.30 -1.93 -19.69
CA TYR A 456 35.15 -3.06 -18.78
C TYR A 456 35.71 -4.37 -19.34
N ILE A 457 36.02 -4.41 -20.63
CA ILE A 457 36.51 -5.59 -21.34
C ILE A 457 38.06 -5.60 -21.35
N VAL A 458 38.71 -4.44 -21.23
CA VAL A 458 40.18 -4.27 -21.27
C VAL A 458 40.93 -5.28 -20.42
N SER A 459 40.49 -5.52 -19.18
CA SER A 459 41.18 -6.45 -18.26
C SER A 459 41.17 -7.90 -18.77
N LEU A 460 40.09 -8.32 -19.43
CA LEU A 460 40.02 -9.65 -20.06
C LEU A 460 40.85 -9.68 -21.34
N GLU A 461 40.90 -8.59 -22.13
CA GLU A 461 41.73 -8.48 -23.33
C GLU A 461 43.23 -8.51 -23.01
N ALA A 462 43.66 -7.85 -21.93
CA ALA A 462 45.05 -7.79 -21.51
C ALA A 462 45.55 -9.07 -20.82
N LEU A 463 44.66 -10.04 -20.53
CA LEU A 463 45.04 -11.28 -19.85
C LEU A 463 46.00 -12.13 -20.70
N ASP A 464 47.23 -12.30 -20.23
CA ASP A 464 48.23 -13.17 -20.87
C ASP A 464 48.08 -14.63 -20.40
N ILE A 465 47.61 -15.48 -21.32
CA ILE A 465 47.41 -16.91 -21.07
C ILE A 465 48.75 -17.64 -20.96
N GLU A 466 49.78 -17.20 -21.70
CA GLU A 466 51.08 -17.86 -21.64
C GLU A 466 51.75 -17.64 -20.29
N GLU A 467 51.68 -16.42 -19.76
CA GLU A 467 52.23 -16.11 -18.45
C GLU A 467 51.54 -16.94 -17.36
N LEU A 468 50.21 -17.07 -17.41
CA LEU A 468 49.43 -17.85 -16.45
C LEU A 468 49.65 -19.35 -16.56
N MET A 469 50.02 -19.87 -17.74
CA MET A 469 50.38 -21.28 -17.91
C MET A 469 51.80 -21.63 -17.41
N ARG A 470 52.67 -20.63 -17.22
CA ARG A 470 54.05 -20.82 -16.73
C ARG A 470 54.14 -20.79 -15.20
N ARG A 471 53.17 -20.16 -14.54
CA ARG A 471 53.01 -20.14 -13.08
C ARG A 471 52.32 -21.42 -12.62
#